data_AF-A0AAD4VP87-F1
#
_entry.id   AF-A0AAD4VP87-F1
#
_cell.length_a   1.000
_cell.length_b   1.000
_cell.length_c   1.000
_cell.angle_alpha   90.00
_cell.angle_beta   90.00
_cell.angle_gamma   90.00
#
_symmetry.space_group_name_H-M   'P 1'
#
loop_
_entity.id
_entity.type
_entity.pdbx_description
1 polymer ?
#
loop_
_entity_poly.entity_id
_entity_poly.type
_entity_poly.pdbx_seq_one_letter_code
_entity_poly.pdbx_strand_id
1 'polypeptide(L)'
;MVANSYITNHSFRQSEIVPLLVTGFTGTLRYWWDQHLTTELKNLIIHAVKLNEDGLPIFEEQIGQCIEDGVNTLFYTIIEHFIGTPPVILLLESMIN
;
A
#
# COMPACT_ATOMS: atom_id res chain seq x y z
N MET A 1 -10.73 13.84 15.34
CA MET A 1 -9.53 13.41 14.61
C MET A 1 -9.00 12.14 15.27
N VAL A 2 -9.48 10.95 14.85
CA VAL A 2 -9.24 9.67 15.56
C VAL A 2 -8.19 8.79 14.85
N ALA A 3 -8.01 8.96 13.53
CA ALA A 3 -7.01 8.21 12.78
C ALA A 3 -5.57 8.51 13.23
N ASN A 4 -5.23 9.79 13.45
CA ASN A 4 -3.90 10.19 13.92
C ASN A 4 -3.58 9.67 15.33
N SER A 5 -4.59 9.46 16.20
CA SER A 5 -4.37 8.92 17.55
C SER A 5 -4.09 7.42 17.56
N TYR A 6 -4.64 6.64 16.62
CA TYR A 6 -4.31 5.21 16.51
C TYR A 6 -2.88 4.97 16.03
N ILE A 7 -2.42 5.78 15.07
CA ILE A 7 -1.05 5.70 14.51
C ILE A 7 -0.01 6.11 15.56
N THR A 8 -0.30 7.13 16.38
CA THR A 8 0.64 7.65 17.40
C THR A 8 0.71 6.83 18.68
N ASN A 9 -0.33 6.06 19.04
CA ASN A 9 -0.36 5.31 20.31
C ASN A 9 0.10 3.85 20.22
N HIS A 10 0.22 3.26 19.02
CA HIS A 10 0.50 1.83 18.89
C HIS A 10 1.72 1.43 18.05
N SER A 11 2.45 2.37 17.44
CA SER A 11 3.68 2.06 16.68
C SER A 11 3.53 0.95 15.62
N PHE A 12 2.32 0.74 15.09
CA PHE A 12 2.10 -0.28 14.05
C PHE A 12 2.76 0.17 12.75
N ARG A 13 3.54 -0.73 12.14
CA ARG A 13 4.03 -0.54 10.79
C ARG A 13 2.86 -0.65 9.82
N GLN A 14 2.88 0.08 8.71
CA GLN A 14 1.88 -0.05 7.66
C GLN A 14 1.83 -1.47 7.09
N SER A 15 2.97 -2.18 7.09
CA SER A 15 3.03 -3.60 6.75
C SER A 15 2.20 -4.51 7.67
N GLU A 16 1.84 -4.04 8.87
CA GLU A 16 0.91 -4.71 9.79
C GLU A 16 -0.53 -4.20 9.63
N ILE A 17 -0.69 -2.91 9.30
CA ILE A 17 -2.00 -2.27 9.10
C ILE A 17 -2.68 -2.79 7.82
N VAL A 18 -1.95 -2.94 6.70
CA VAL A 18 -2.52 -3.41 5.42
C VAL A 18 -3.19 -4.79 5.57
N PRO A 19 -2.53 -5.82 6.13
CA PRO A 19 -3.17 -7.10 6.41
C PRO A 19 -4.41 -6.97 7.30
N LEU A 20 -4.36 -6.14 8.34
CA LEU A 20 -5.52 -5.90 9.22
C LEU A 20 -6.71 -5.31 8.44
N LEU A 21 -6.49 -4.31 7.59
CA LEU A 21 -7.54 -3.73 6.74
C LEU A 21 -8.14 -4.78 5.79
N VAL A 22 -7.29 -5.61 5.19
CA VAL A 22 -7.70 -6.69 4.29
C VAL A 22 -8.60 -7.71 5.01
N THR A 23 -8.40 -7.98 6.30
CA THR A 23 -9.32 -8.88 7.04
C THR A 23 -10.75 -8.36 7.10
N GLY A 24 -10.93 -7.03 7.01
CA GLY A 24 -12.24 -6.39 6.94
C GLY A 24 -12.87 -6.39 5.55
N PHE A 25 -12.15 -6.80 4.50
CA PHE A 25 -12.69 -6.86 3.14
C PHE A 25 -13.72 -7.97 3.01
N THR A 26 -14.81 -7.66 2.31
CA THR A 26 -15.90 -8.59 1.99
C THR A 26 -16.36 -8.41 0.54
N GLY A 27 -17.15 -9.36 0.04
CA GLY A 27 -17.76 -9.29 -1.30
C GLY A 27 -16.73 -9.10 -2.42
N THR A 28 -17.01 -8.18 -3.35
CA THR A 28 -16.19 -7.93 -4.54
C THR A 28 -14.78 -7.45 -4.18
N LEU A 29 -14.63 -6.65 -3.11
CA LEU A 29 -13.33 -6.15 -2.69
C LEU A 29 -12.45 -7.30 -2.17
N ARG A 30 -13.03 -8.25 -1.43
CA ARG A 30 -12.32 -9.45 -0.98
C ARG A 30 -11.97 -10.37 -2.15
N TYR A 31 -12.89 -10.56 -3.09
CA TYR A 31 -12.65 -11.36 -4.29
C TYR A 31 -11.50 -10.77 -5.15
N TRP A 32 -11.48 -9.45 -5.33
CA TRP A 32 -10.37 -8.76 -5.99
C TRP A 32 -9.04 -9.03 -5.28
N TRP A 33 -8.97 -8.80 -3.97
CA TRP A 33 -7.75 -9.04 -3.22
C TRP A 33 -7.30 -10.50 -3.34
N ASP A 34 -8.19 -11.47 -3.09
CA ASP A 34 -7.80 -12.88 -3.04
C ASP A 34 -7.47 -13.46 -4.42
N GLN A 35 -8.26 -13.13 -5.45
CA GLN A 35 -8.24 -13.83 -6.74
C GLN A 35 -7.61 -13.02 -7.89
N HIS A 36 -7.61 -11.69 -7.84
CA HIS A 36 -6.99 -10.86 -8.91
C HIS A 36 -5.53 -10.52 -8.63
N LEU A 37 -5.14 -10.34 -7.37
CA LEU A 37 -3.76 -9.99 -7.03
C LEU A 37 -2.90 -11.23 -6.77
N THR A 38 -1.76 -11.30 -7.46
CA THR A 38 -0.72 -12.30 -7.17
C THR A 38 -0.09 -12.04 -5.80
N THR A 39 0.55 -13.06 -5.23
CA THR A 39 1.28 -12.92 -3.96
C THR A 39 2.37 -11.83 -4.03
N GLU A 40 3.01 -11.67 -5.19
CA GLU A 40 4.01 -10.64 -5.42
C GLU A 40 3.41 -9.23 -5.38
N LEU A 41 2.31 -8.99 -6.10
CA LEU A 41 1.61 -7.71 -6.06
C LEU A 41 1.07 -7.38 -4.66
N LYS A 42 0.58 -8.40 -3.93
CA LYS A 42 0.17 -8.24 -2.52
C LYS A 42 1.34 -7.78 -1.65
N ASN A 43 2.51 -8.40 -1.81
CA ASN A 43 3.71 -8.00 -1.07
C ASN A 43 4.17 -6.59 -1.43
N LEU A 44 4.11 -6.21 -2.71
CA LEU A 44 4.43 -4.84 -3.14
C LEU A 44 3.49 -3.81 -2.50
N ILE A 45 2.20 -4.11 -2.41
CA ILE A 45 1.24 -3.23 -1.73
C ILE A 45 1.52 -3.17 -0.22
N ILE A 46 1.75 -4.32 0.44
CA ILE A 46 1.98 -4.38 1.90
C ILE A 46 3.26 -3.63 2.30
N HIS A 47 4.32 -3.76 1.49
CA HIS A 47 5.64 -3.20 1.77
C HIS A 47 5.95 -1.96 0.93
N ALA A 48 4.93 -1.32 0.35
CA ALA A 48 5.15 -0.12 -0.45
C ALA A 48 5.83 0.97 0.37
N VAL A 49 6.68 1.72 -0.30
CA VAL A 49 7.40 2.87 0.27
C VAL A 49 7.10 4.11 -0.55
N LYS A 50 7.16 5.27 0.10
CA LYS A 50 6.91 6.53 -0.55
C LYS A 50 8.03 6.85 -1.54
N LEU A 51 7.67 7.21 -2.76
CA LEU A 51 8.61 7.62 -3.80
C LEU A 51 8.65 9.15 -3.92
N ASN A 52 9.81 9.69 -4.29
CA ASN A 52 9.95 11.09 -4.67
C ASN A 52 9.51 11.31 -6.13
N GLU A 53 9.64 12.55 -6.63
CA GLU A 53 9.27 12.91 -8.00
C GLU A 53 10.09 12.15 -9.07
N ASP A 54 11.28 11.68 -8.72
CA ASP A 54 12.17 10.89 -9.58
C ASP A 54 11.90 9.37 -9.50
N GLY A 55 10.88 8.95 -8.73
CA GLY A 55 10.55 7.53 -8.53
C GLY A 55 11.48 6.79 -7.56
N LEU A 56 12.32 7.51 -6.80
CA LEU A 56 13.24 6.93 -5.82
C LEU A 56 12.59 6.87 -4.43
N PRO A 57 12.84 5.80 -3.65
CA PRO A 57 12.37 5.70 -2.27
C PRO A 57 12.84 6.86 -1.39
N ILE A 58 11.90 7.47 -0.66
CA ILE A 58 12.21 8.52 0.31
C ILE A 58 12.70 7.87 1.61
N PHE A 59 13.95 8.16 1.95
CA PHE A 59 14.59 7.70 3.18
C PHE A 59 14.46 8.74 4.29
N GLU A 60 14.01 8.33 5.48
CA GLU A 60 13.91 9.21 6.64
C GLU A 60 15.08 8.96 7.60
N GLU A 61 16.04 9.88 7.59
CA GLU A 61 17.30 9.75 8.35
C GLU A 61 17.09 9.57 9.86
N GLN A 62 16.05 10.17 10.43
CA GLN A 62 15.74 10.10 11.86
C GLN A 62 15.40 8.67 12.31
N ILE A 63 14.83 7.87 11.40
CA ILE A 63 14.37 6.50 11.69
C ILE A 63 15.26 5.45 11.00
N GLY A 64 16.15 5.88 10.10
CA GLY A 64 17.09 5.00 9.39
C GLY A 64 16.42 4.03 8.42
N GLN A 65 15.24 4.38 7.90
CA GLN A 65 14.44 3.52 7.02
C GLN A 65 13.63 4.33 6.01
N CYS A 66 13.18 3.68 4.93
CA CYS A 66 12.26 4.27 3.97
C CYS A 66 10.88 4.51 4.61
N ILE A 67 10.21 5.58 4.20
CA ILE A 67 8.87 5.89 4.66
C ILE A 67 7.89 4.88 4.04
N GLU A 68 7.16 4.16 4.89
CA GLU A 68 6.15 3.21 4.42
C GLU A 68 4.93 3.93 3.82
N ASP A 69 4.35 3.33 2.79
CA ASP A 69 3.22 3.87 2.03
C ASP A 69 2.20 2.80 1.62
N GLY A 70 2.25 1.63 2.27
CA GLY A 70 1.40 0.48 1.93
C GLY A 70 -0.09 0.76 2.03
N VAL A 71 -0.53 1.58 3.00
CA VAL A 71 -1.95 1.94 3.14
C VAL A 71 -2.42 2.81 1.97
N ASN A 72 -1.63 3.83 1.58
CA ASN A 72 -1.99 4.69 0.45
C ASN A 72 -1.95 3.90 -0.86
N THR A 73 -0.93 3.07 -1.05
CA THR A 73 -0.80 2.19 -2.22
C THR A 73 -1.99 1.22 -2.33
N LEU A 74 -2.46 0.65 -1.22
CA LEU A 74 -3.68 -0.16 -1.19
C LEU A 74 -4.90 0.64 -1.66
N PHE A 75 -5.10 1.86 -1.18
CA PHE A 75 -6.23 2.69 -1.61
C PHE A 75 -6.15 3.08 -3.09
N TYR A 76 -4.96 3.46 -3.57
CA TYR A 76 -4.75 3.77 -4.99
C TYR A 76 -5.05 2.57 -5.88
N THR A 77 -4.56 1.38 -5.53
CA THR A 77 -4.80 0.16 -6.33
C THR A 77 -6.27 -0.26 -6.33
N ILE A 78 -6.99 -0.06 -5.22
CA ILE A 78 -8.45 -0.25 -5.17
C ILE A 78 -9.15 0.76 -6.09
N ILE A 79 -8.83 2.05 -5.98
CA ILE A 79 -9.42 3.10 -6.81
C ILE A 79 -9.15 2.81 -8.30
N GLU A 80 -7.93 2.46 -8.66
CA GLU A 80 -7.53 2.10 -10.01
C GLU A 80 -8.36 0.92 -10.54
N HIS A 81 -8.47 -0.16 -9.77
CA HIS A 81 -9.18 -1.36 -10.20
C HIS A 81 -10.69 -1.14 -10.38
N PHE A 82 -11.33 -0.41 -9.45
CA PHE A 82 -12.79 -0.29 -9.43
C PHE A 82 -13.33 0.95 -10.14
N ILE A 83 -12.53 2.02 -10.23
CA ILE A 83 -12.95 3.31 -10.81
C ILE A 83 -12.27 3.56 -12.17
N GLY A 84 -11.08 2.99 -12.42
CA GLY A 84 -10.43 3.03 -13.73
C GLY A 84 -9.63 4.32 -14.02
N THR A 85 -8.92 4.86 -13.02
CA THR A 85 -7.92 5.93 -13.24
C THR A 85 -6.62 5.41 -13.85
N PRO A 86 -5.83 6.24 -14.56
CA PRO A 86 -4.59 5.81 -15.21
C PRO A 86 -3.55 5.29 -14.20
N PRO A 87 -2.64 4.40 -14.64
CA PRO A 87 -2.28 3.25 -13.83
C PRO A 87 -1.07 3.48 -12.93
N VAL A 88 -1.26 3.31 -11.62
CA VAL A 88 -0.16 3.16 -10.65
C VAL A 88 0.45 1.75 -10.77
N ILE A 89 -0.34 0.77 -11.20
CA ILE A 89 0.12 -0.61 -11.44
C ILE A 89 1.24 -0.67 -12.49
N LEU A 90 1.22 0.16 -13.55
CA LEU A 90 2.31 0.19 -14.55
C LEU A 90 3.63 0.71 -13.96
N LEU A 91 3.58 1.58 -12.94
CA LEU A 91 4.79 2.04 -12.25
C LEU A 91 5.36 0.93 -11.37
N LEU A 92 4.51 0.13 -10.72
CA LEU A 92 4.93 -1.01 -9.92
C LEU A 92 5.50 -2.16 -10.79
N GLU A 93 4.92 -2.44 -11.95
CA GLU A 93 5.45 -3.43 -12.90
C GLU A 93 6.82 -3.02 -13.46
N SER A 94 7.06 -1.71 -13.64
CA SER A 94 8.37 -1.20 -14.07
C SER A 94 9.49 -1.34 -13.04
N MET A 95 9.15 -1.63 -11.77
CA MET A 95 10.13 -1.90 -10.72
C MET A 95 10.54 -3.38 -10.65
N ILE A 96 9.88 -4.27 -11.39
CA ILE A 96 10.14 -5.73 -11.40
C ILE A 96 10.99 -6.16 -12.62
N ASN A 97 11.09 -5.32 -13.66
CA ASN A 97 11.93 -5.53 -14.86
C ASN A 97 13.17 -4.63 -14.86
#